data_AF-F2F2N1-F1
#
_entry.id   AF-F2F2N1-F1
#
_cell.length_a   1.000
_cell.length_b   1.000
_cell.length_c   1.000
_cell.angle_alpha   90.00
_cell.angle_beta   90.00
_cell.angle_gamma   90.00
#
_symmetry.space_group_name_H-M   'P 1'
#
loop_
_entity.id
_entity.type
_entity.pdbx_description
1 polymer ?
#
loop_
_entity_poly.entity_id
_entity_poly.type
_entity_poly.pdbx_seq_one_letter_code
_entity_poly.pdbx_strand_id
1 'polypeptide(L)'
;MTADKLKQYIALFGGLLGAVLLFLQTLGVHSTWFTQETIDSFLGVLMAAVPLALVVYGVYKNTYIVTKKAKEQEELLKRRGMK
;
A
#
# COMPACT_ATOMS: atom_id res chain seq x y z
N MET A 1 11.84 -11.51 -2.38
CA MET A 1 12.20 -10.39 -1.49
C MET A 1 11.69 -10.71 -0.09
N THR A 2 12.54 -10.75 0.93
CA THR A 2 12.09 -11.00 2.32
C THR A 2 11.58 -9.70 2.95
N ALA A 3 10.70 -9.79 3.94
CA ALA A 3 10.16 -8.63 4.64
C ALA A 3 11.27 -7.75 5.25
N ASP A 4 12.33 -8.36 5.76
CA ASP A 4 13.46 -7.63 6.34
C ASP A 4 14.27 -6.86 5.29
N LYS A 5 14.50 -7.45 4.11
CA LYS A 5 15.17 -6.75 3.01
C LYS A 5 14.32 -5.59 2.49
N LEU A 6 13.00 -5.76 2.43
CA LEU A 6 12.09 -4.68 2.07
C LEU A 6 12.16 -3.51 3.06
N LYS A 7 12.13 -3.78 4.37
CA LYS A 7 12.31 -2.75 5.40
C LYS A 7 13.65 -2.02 5.27
N GLN A 8 14.74 -2.77 5.03
CA GLN A 8 16.06 -2.19 4.82
C GLN A 8 16.09 -1.24 3.62
N TYR A 9 15.50 -1.62 2.49
CA TYR A 9 15.43 -0.74 1.33
C TYR A 9 14.58 0.50 1.60
N ILE A 10 13.41 0.36 2.24
CA ILE A 10 12.57 1.50 2.61
C ILE A 10 13.35 2.48 3.50
N ALA A 11 14.09 1.97 4.49
CA ALA A 11 14.91 2.79 5.37
C ALA A 11 16.05 3.51 4.62
N LEU A 12 16.75 2.81 3.72
CA LEU A 12 17.83 3.40 2.91
C LEU A 12 17.30 4.51 1.99
N PHE A 13 16.21 4.25 1.26
CA PHE A 13 15.60 5.26 0.39
C PHE A 13 15.03 6.43 1.18
N GLY A 14 14.36 6.17 2.30
CA GLY A 14 13.84 7.23 3.18
C GLY A 14 14.96 8.10 3.76
N GLY A 15 16.05 7.49 4.23
CA GLY A 15 17.22 8.21 4.73
C GLY A 15 17.90 9.07 3.66
N LEU A 16 18.08 8.52 2.45
CA LEU A 16 18.63 9.26 1.32
C LEU A 16 17.76 10.47 0.94
N LEU A 17 16.44 10.27 0.79
CA LEU A 17 15.51 11.35 0.46
C LEU A 17 15.46 12.42 1.55
N GLY A 18 15.55 12.03 2.82
CA GLY A 18 15.67 12.97 3.94
C GLY A 18 16.96 13.80 3.86
N ALA A 19 18.09 13.18 3.57
CA ALA A 19 19.36 13.89 3.39
C ALA A 19 19.32 14.85 2.20
N VAL A 20 18.71 14.45 1.08
CA VAL A 20 18.50 15.32 -0.08
C VAL A 20 17.63 16.53 0.26
N LEU A 21 16.54 16.32 1.01
CA LEU A 21 15.68 17.41 1.47
C LEU A 21 16.46 18.41 2.33
N LEU A 22 17.23 17.93 3.31
CA LEU A 22 18.05 18.79 4.16
C LEU A 22 19.07 19.58 3.33
N PHE A 23 19.73 18.95 2.37
CA PHE A 23 20.63 19.64 1.45
C PHE A 23 19.92 20.74 0.65
N LEU A 24 18.74 20.46 0.09
CA LEU A 24 17.94 21.46 -0.63
C LEU A 24 17.56 22.65 0.26
N GLN A 25 17.25 22.39 1.53
CA GLN A 25 17.00 23.46 2.50
C GLN A 25 18.24 24.34 2.74
N THR A 26 19.45 23.78 2.74
CA THR A 26 20.69 24.59 2.81
C THR A 26 20.91 25.48 1.59
N LEU A 27 20.32 25.12 0.44
CA LEU A 27 20.31 25.94 -0.78
C LEU A 27 19.18 26.98 -0.79
N GLY A 28 18.40 27.10 0.29
CA GLY A 28 17.27 28.02 0.39
C GLY A 28 15.96 27.48 -0.21
N VAL A 29 15.92 26.21 -0.64
CA VAL A 29 14.68 25.57 -1.12
C VAL A 29 13.89 25.08 0.09
N HIS A 30 12.91 25.88 0.50
CA HIS A 30 12.01 25.53 1.60
C HIS A 30 10.60 25.24 1.09
N SER A 31 9.96 24.24 1.66
CA SER A 31 8.55 23.95 1.44
C SER A 31 7.79 24.18 2.75
N THR A 32 6.78 25.06 2.72
CA THR A 32 5.91 25.34 3.88
C THR A 32 4.97 24.19 4.21
N TRP A 33 4.82 23.23 3.30
CA TRP A 33 3.95 22.06 3.50
C TRP A 33 4.68 20.86 4.07
N PHE A 34 6.02 20.83 4.06
CA PHE A 34 6.80 19.74 4.64
C PHE A 34 6.99 19.97 6.15
N THR A 35 5.89 19.95 6.89
CA THR A 35 5.83 20.10 8.34
C THR A 35 5.49 18.77 9.01
N GLN A 36 5.73 18.67 10.32
CA GLN A 36 5.35 17.49 11.10
C GLN A 36 3.84 17.21 11.00
N GLU A 37 3.00 18.25 11.04
CA GLU A 37 1.54 18.14 10.95
C GLU A 37 1.08 17.54 9.62
N THR A 38 1.66 17.98 8.50
CA THR A 38 1.33 17.41 7.18
C THR A 38 1.79 15.96 7.05
N ILE A 39 2.97 15.63 7.60
CA ILE A 39 3.51 14.26 7.61
C ILE A 39 2.58 13.35 8.41
N ASP A 40 2.19 13.75 9.62
CA ASP A 40 1.33 12.97 10.49
C ASP A 40 -0.06 12.78 9.87
N SER A 41 -0.62 13.82 9.27
CA SER A 41 -1.89 13.75 8.54
C SER A 41 -1.81 12.78 7.36
N PHE A 42 -0.71 12.84 6.59
CA PHE A 42 -0.48 11.92 5.46
C PHE A 42 -0.31 10.46 5.92
N LEU A 43 0.40 10.23 7.03
CA LEU A 43 0.48 8.92 7.65
C LEU A 43 -0.91 8.41 8.06
N GLY A 44 -1.76 9.28 8.63
CA GLY A 44 -3.15 8.95 8.93
C GLY A 44 -3.94 8.50 7.69
N VAL A 45 -3.78 9.21 6.56
CA VAL A 45 -4.39 8.80 5.28
C VAL A 45 -3.90 7.42 4.85
N LEU A 46 -2.59 7.15 4.90
CA LEU A 46 -2.04 5.84 4.52
C LEU A 46 -2.57 4.71 5.42
N MET A 47 -2.67 4.96 6.74
CA MET A 47 -3.19 3.98 7.69
C MET A 47 -4.66 3.63 7.43
N ALA A 48 -5.46 4.55 6.90
CA ALA A 48 -6.85 4.27 6.49
C ALA A 48 -6.94 3.67 5.08
N ALA A 49 -6.15 4.19 4.14
CA ALA A 49 -6.22 3.82 2.72
C ALA A 49 -5.66 2.44 2.41
N VAL A 50 -4.56 2.03 3.07
CA VAL A 50 -3.92 0.73 2.79
C VAL A 50 -4.85 -0.44 3.15
N PRO A 51 -5.46 -0.51 4.36
CA PRO A 51 -6.43 -1.56 4.67
C PRO A 51 -7.62 -1.56 3.70
N LEU A 52 -8.15 -0.38 3.37
CA LEU A 52 -9.25 -0.26 2.42
C LEU A 52 -8.87 -0.84 1.04
N ALA A 53 -7.70 -0.48 0.52
CA ALA A 53 -7.20 -0.99 -0.75
C ALA A 53 -7.03 -2.52 -0.73
N LEU A 54 -6.50 -3.08 0.36
CA LEU A 54 -6.38 -4.54 0.52
C LEU A 54 -7.73 -5.24 0.54
N VAL A 55 -8.73 -4.68 1.23
CA VAL A 55 -10.10 -5.21 1.25
C VAL A 55 -10.74 -5.15 -0.13
N VAL A 56 -10.67 -4.00 -0.81
CA VAL A 56 -11.20 -3.81 -2.16
C VAL A 56 -10.53 -4.79 -3.14
N TYR A 57 -9.21 -4.96 -3.05
CA TYR A 57 -8.47 -5.92 -3.86
C TYR A 57 -8.86 -7.38 -3.57
N GLY A 58 -9.06 -7.71 -2.29
CA GLY A 58 -9.54 -9.02 -1.84
C GLY A 58 -10.93 -9.35 -2.39
N VAL A 59 -11.87 -8.39 -2.29
CA VAL A 59 -13.21 -8.50 -2.88
C VAL A 59 -13.10 -8.68 -4.39
N TYR A 60 -12.38 -7.80 -5.08
CA TYR A 60 -12.20 -7.87 -6.53
C TYR A 60 -11.73 -9.26 -7.02
N LYS A 61 -10.79 -9.90 -6.32
CA LYS A 61 -10.34 -11.25 -6.68
C LYS A 61 -11.35 -12.36 -6.32
N ASN A 62 -12.02 -12.22 -5.19
CA ASN A 62 -12.90 -13.26 -4.64
C ASN A 62 -14.33 -13.18 -5.18
N THR A 63 -14.71 -12.08 -5.81
CA THR A 63 -16.01 -11.95 -6.47
C THR A 63 -16.00 -12.74 -7.79
N TYR A 64 -16.94 -13.69 -7.90
CA TYR A 64 -17.22 -14.59 -9.03
C TYR A 64 -17.48 -13.88 -10.36
N ILE A 65 -17.72 -12.57 -10.32
CA ILE A 65 -17.98 -11.73 -11.48
C ILE A 65 -16.70 -11.47 -12.28
N VAL A 66 -15.52 -11.44 -11.65
CA VAL A 66 -14.30 -10.95 -12.31
C VAL A 66 -13.26 -12.03 -12.62
N THR A 67 -13.13 -13.07 -11.79
CA THR A 67 -12.08 -14.09 -12.00
C THR A 67 -12.67 -15.43 -12.46
N LYS A 68 -12.19 -15.94 -13.62
CA LYS A 68 -12.57 -17.27 -14.17
C LYS A 68 -12.47 -18.40 -13.13
N LYS A 69 -11.43 -18.35 -12.29
CA LYS A 69 -11.18 -19.35 -11.23
C LYS A 69 -12.29 -19.40 -10.18
N ALA A 70 -12.83 -18.26 -9.76
CA ALA A 70 -13.91 -18.23 -8.77
C ALA A 70 -15.21 -18.82 -9.35
N LYS A 71 -15.46 -18.61 -10.64
CA LYS A 71 -16.61 -19.18 -11.36
C LYS A 71 -16.50 -20.69 -11.53
N GLU A 72 -15.33 -21.19 -11.92
CA GLU A 72 -15.04 -22.63 -12.00
C GLU A 72 -15.13 -23.31 -10.62
N GLN A 73 -14.68 -22.65 -9.57
CA GLN A 73 -14.76 -23.15 -8.20
C GLN A 73 -16.22 -23.20 -7.70
N GLU A 74 -17.05 -22.22 -8.04
CA GLU A 74 -18.48 -22.24 -7.73
C GLU A 74 -19.22 -23.37 -8.46
N GLU A 75 -18.94 -23.58 -9.75
CA GLU A 75 -19.50 -24.72 -10.49
C GLU A 75 -19.07 -26.06 -9.90
N LEU A 76 -17.80 -26.21 -9.51
CA LEU A 76 -17.31 -27.43 -8.85
C LEU A 76 -17.98 -27.67 -7.49
N LEU A 77 -18.21 -26.61 -6.71
CA LEU A 77 -18.88 -26.71 -5.42
C LEU A 77 -20.36 -27.10 -5.58
N LYS A 78 -21.06 -26.55 -6.58
CA LYS A 78 -22.44 -26.93 -6.94
C LYS A 78 -22.52 -28.39 -7.41
N ARG A 79 -21.60 -28.83 -8.28
CA ARG A 79 -21.54 -30.23 -8.75
C ARG A 79 -21.28 -31.23 -7.63
N ARG A 80 -20.61 -30.81 -6.55
CA ARG A 80 -20.34 -31.65 -5.37
C ARG A 80 -21.42 -31.54 -4.28
N GLY A 81 -22.47 -30.74 -4.48
CA GLY A 81 -23.54 -30.53 -3.50
C GLY A 81 -23.08 -29.82 -2.21
N MET A 82 -21.95 -29.11 -2.26
CA MET A 82 -21.35 -28.44 -1.10
C MET A 82 -21.67 -26.94 -1.04
N LYS A 83 -22.42 -26.42 -2.01
CA LYS A 83 -23.05 -25.10 -2.08
C LYS A 83 -24.24 -25.12 -3.02
#